data_AF-A0A7K0Y0P1-F1
#
_entry.id   AF-A0A7K0Y0P1-F1
#
_cell.length_a   1.000
_cell.length_b   1.000
_cell.length_c   1.000
_cell.angle_alpha   90.00
_cell.angle_beta   90.00
_cell.angle_gamma   90.00
#
_symmetry.space_group_name_H-M   'P 1'
#
loop_
_entity.id
_entity.type
_entity.pdbx_description
1 polymer ?
#
loop_
_entity_poly.entity_id
_entity_poly.type
_entity_poly.pdbx_seq_one_letter_code
_entity_poly.pdbx_strand_id
1 'polypeptide(L)' 'MPNPGEHHPAFEEYCECIFDLREDDVDIIQARIAERLRVSRPSVSEMIKRMAEEKII' A
#
# COMPACT_ATOMS: atom_id res chain seq x y z
N MET A 1 -14.65 -17.77 1.51
CA MET A 1 -14.29 -16.66 2.41
C MET A 1 -12.77 -16.58 2.40
N PRO A 2 -12.13 -15.52 1.88
CA PRO A 2 -10.67 -15.42 1.93
C PRO A 2 -10.20 -15.28 3.39
N ASN A 3 -9.05 -15.89 3.69
CA ASN A 3 -8.46 -16.00 5.01
C ASN A 3 -8.00 -14.62 5.54
N PRO A 4 -8.28 -14.23 6.79
CA PRO A 4 -7.93 -12.92 7.35
C PRO A 4 -6.42 -12.71 7.66
N GLY A 5 -5.53 -13.38 6.92
CA GLY A 5 -4.08 -13.22 6.99
C GLY A 5 -3.34 -13.35 5.65
N GLU A 6 -4.07 -13.64 4.56
CA GLU A 6 -3.53 -13.81 3.20
C GLU A 6 -4.10 -12.79 2.21
N HIS A 7 -4.87 -11.81 2.69
CA HIS A 7 -5.34 -10.72 1.85
C HIS A 7 -4.21 -9.70 1.66
N HIS A 8 -3.36 -9.94 0.67
CA HIS A 8 -2.50 -8.89 0.13
C HIS A 8 -3.40 -7.94 -0.68
N PRO A 9 -3.45 -6.64 -0.33
CA PRO A 9 -4.22 -5.68 -1.09
C PRO A 9 -3.79 -5.70 -2.55
N ALA A 10 -4.75 -5.53 -3.44
CA ALA A 10 -4.47 -5.39 -4.85
C ALA A 10 -3.62 -4.14 -5.10
N PHE A 11 -2.92 -4.12 -6.23
CA PHE A 11 -2.17 -2.94 -6.68
C PHE A 11 -3.02 -1.66 -6.67
N GLU A 12 -4.29 -1.77 -7.08
CA GLU A 12 -5.24 -0.66 -7.13
C GLU A 12 -5.46 -0.04 -5.74
N GLU A 13 -5.59 -0.86 -4.69
CA GLU A 13 -5.79 -0.38 -3.31
C GLU A 13 -4.55 0.39 -2.78
N TYR A 14 -3.34 0.02 -3.20
CA TYR A 14 -2.13 0.79 -2.88
C TYR A 14 -2.13 2.15 -3.59
N CYS A 15 -2.52 2.19 -4.85
CA CYS A 15 -2.65 3.44 -5.60
C CYS A 15 -3.70 4.35 -4.97
N GLU A 16 -4.90 3.84 -4.72
CA GLU A 16 -5.97 4.58 -4.04
C GLU A 16 -5.50 5.14 -2.70
N CYS A 17 -4.88 4.32 -1.85
CA CYS A 17 -4.35 4.79 -0.57
C CYS A 17 -3.30 5.90 -0.71
N ILE A 18 -2.44 5.84 -1.74
CA ILE A 18 -1.43 6.88 -2.00
C ILE A 18 -2.10 8.17 -2.50
N PHE A 19 -3.11 8.06 -3.36
CA PHE A 19 -3.89 9.20 -3.84
C PHE A 19 -4.66 9.86 -2.70
N ASP A 20 -5.37 9.09 -1.88
CA ASP A 20 -6.10 9.60 -0.71
C ASP A 20 -5.17 10.34 0.26
N LEU A 21 -4.00 9.77 0.56
CA LEU A 21 -3.00 10.43 1.42
C LEU A 21 -2.56 11.78 0.84
N ARG A 22 -2.42 11.86 -0.48
CA ARG A 22 -2.04 13.09 -1.18
C ARG A 22 -3.17 14.12 -1.16
N GLU A 23 -4.41 13.69 -1.38
CA GLU A 23 -5.58 14.57 -1.32
C GLU A 23 -5.85 15.10 0.09
N ASP A 24 -5.56 14.29 1.11
CA ASP A 24 -5.63 14.67 2.51
C ASP A 24 -4.47 15.61 2.97
N ASP A 25 -3.50 15.91 2.09
CA ASP A 25 -2.24 16.63 2.42
C ASP A 25 -1.46 15.97 3.58
N VAL A 26 -1.46 14.63 3.61
CA VAL A 26 -0.78 13.82 4.62
C VAL A 26 0.50 13.20 4.06
N ASP A 27 1.57 13.17 4.87
CA ASP A 27 2.83 12.56 4.41
C ASP A 27 2.64 11.11 3.94
N ILE A 28 3.18 10.82 2.77
CA ILE A 28 3.11 9.48 2.16
C ILE A 28 4.28 8.66 2.69
N ILE A 29 4.10 8.04 3.86
CA ILE A 29 5.08 7.14 4.49
C ILE A 29 4.55 5.71 4.57
N GLN A 30 5.42 4.72 4.35
CA GLN A 30 5.05 3.29 4.34
C GLN A 30 4.34 2.83 5.63
N ALA A 31 4.70 3.42 6.78
CA ALA A 31 4.04 3.16 8.05
C ALA A 31 2.53 3.41 7.98
N ARG A 32 2.16 4.52 7.35
CA ARG A 32 0.78 4.98 7.24
C ARG A 32 -0.02 4.16 6.24
N ILE A 33 0.61 3.78 5.13
CA ILE A 33 0.03 2.86 4.15
C ILE A 33 -0.25 1.51 4.83
N ALA A 34 0.69 0.99 5.62
CA ALA A 34 0.51 -0.27 6.35
C ALA A 34 -0.67 -0.20 7.34
N GLU A 35 -0.80 0.92 8.06
CA GLU A 35 -1.91 1.17 8.98
C GLU A 35 -3.26 1.29 8.25
N ARG A 36 -3.34 2.07 7.18
CA ARG A 36 -4.58 2.28 6.40
C ARG A 36 -5.05 1.01 5.70
N LEU A 37 -4.14 0.27 5.06
CA LEU A 37 -4.43 -0.98 4.36
C LEU A 37 -4.49 -2.21 5.28
N ARG A 38 -4.21 -2.05 6.58
CA ARG A 38 -4.19 -3.13 7.59
C ARG A 38 -3.29 -4.31 7.21
N VAL A 39 -2.11 -4.00 6.68
CA VAL A 39 -1.09 -4.97 6.26
C VAL A 39 0.20 -4.80 7.05
N SER A 40 1.08 -5.80 6.94
CA SER A 40 2.41 -5.71 7.54
C SER A 40 3.29 -4.69 6.80
N ARG A 41 4.16 -3.99 7.54
CA ARG A 41 5.16 -3.07 6.95
C ARG A 41 6.09 -3.77 5.95
N PRO A 42 6.56 -5.02 6.18
CA PRO A 42 7.29 -5.78 5.16
C PRO A 42 6.49 -5.96 3.86
N SER A 43 5.20 -6.27 3.93
CA SER A 43 4.35 -6.42 2.74
C SER A 43 4.25 -5.12 1.93
N VAL A 44 4.15 -3.97 2.61
CA VAL A 44 4.17 -2.66 1.94
C VAL A 44 5.51 -2.41 1.27
N SER A 45 6.62 -2.71 1.95
CA SER A 45 7.97 -2.51 1.41
C SER A 45 8.20 -3.32 0.13
N GLU A 46 7.82 -4.61 0.14
CA GLU A 46 7.89 -5.47 -1.03
C GLU A 46 7.00 -4.96 -2.18
N MET A 47 5.78 -4.51 -1.88
CA MET A 47 4.87 -3.99 -2.90
C MET A 47 5.40 -2.70 -3.54
N ILE A 48 5.83 -1.72 -2.74
CA ILE A 48 6.41 -0.48 -3.26
C ILE A 48 7.65 -0.75 -4.11
N LYS A 49 8.50 -1.70 -3.69
CA LYS A 49 9.66 -2.12 -4.47
C LYS A 49 9.24 -2.69 -5.83
N ARG A 50 8.25 -3.58 -5.87
CA ARG A 50 7.70 -4.14 -7.13
C ARG A 50 7.12 -3.05 -8.03
N MET A 51 6.35 -2.12 -7.47
CA MET A 51 5.77 -1.00 -8.24
C MET A 51 6.85 -0.11 -8.87
N ALA A 52 7.95 0.15 -8.15
CA ALA A 52 9.08 0.92 -8.66
C ALA A 52 9.86 0.15 -9.75
N GLU A 53 10.03 -1.17 -9.60
CA GLU A 53 10.67 -2.04 -10.59
C GLU A 53 9.85 -2.13 -11.89
N GLU A 54 8.52 -2.11 -11.80
CA GLU A 54 7.60 -2.12 -12.94
C GLU A 54 7.46 -0.74 -13.63
N LYS A 55 8.15 0.30 -13.14
CA LYS A 55 8.08 1.72 -13.61
C LYS A 55 6.68 2.33 -13.57
N ILE A 56 5.85 1.92 -12.61
CA ILE A 56 4.48 2.44 -12.48
C ILE A 56 4.42 3.65 -11.52
N ILE A 57 5.49 3.89 -10.75
CA ILE A 57 5.69 5.06 -9.86
C ILE A 57 7.10 5.64 -10.01
#